data_AF-A0A662WLX4-F1
#
_entry.id   AF-A0A662WLX4-F1
#
_cell.length_a   1.000
_cell.length_b   1.000
_cell.length_c   1.000
_cell.angle_alpha   90.00
_cell.angle_beta   90.00
_cell.angle_gamma   90.00
#
_symmetry.space_group_name_H-M   'P 1'
#
loop_
_entity.id
_entity.type
_entity.pdbx_description
1 polymer ?
#
loop_
_entity_poly.entity_id
_entity_poly.type
_entity_poly.pdbx_seq_one_letter_code
_entity_poly.pdbx_strand_id
1 'polypeptide(L)'
;MGCLLVSKKRYVGYKYESPTQEVGVIESKGLETVRRDSCGVVQSAMQASLETLFTSCDLSRVKLGLEKYWLHILENRVPLKDFVFAKEVRAPPAALVSAKAMAKDPRAEPRYAERVPYVVVNGPPGARLMDLVVSPAEYFDKRARYSINCHYYINKQIIPSLERLLLLLGANIRSWYANLPRSSVKARRHVFASPMRRDFRPIDSFYMSKHCRLCGAIGMATLCQDCTADPQRSLLALHTAASRHEQAEMTLRLACVACGDRDAFASCCNVACRVWNHARALETDKVTL
;
A
#
# COMPACT_ATOMS: atom_id res chain seq x y z
N MET A 1 -30.04 10.14 -1.31
CA MET A 1 -29.34 10.50 -2.57
C MET A 1 -28.34 11.61 -2.25
N GLY A 2 -27.05 11.30 -2.31
CA GLY A 2 -25.99 12.22 -1.86
C GLY A 2 -25.28 12.92 -3.00
N CYS A 3 -25.10 14.24 -2.86
CA CYS A 3 -24.12 14.99 -3.61
C CYS A 3 -23.27 15.83 -2.63
N LEU A 4 -22.00 16.03 -2.97
CA LEU A 4 -21.04 16.82 -2.20
C LEU A 4 -20.40 17.84 -3.12
N LEU A 5 -20.60 19.11 -2.79
CA LEU A 5 -19.99 20.25 -3.47
C LEU A 5 -18.82 20.74 -2.62
N VAL A 6 -17.59 20.45 -3.06
CA VAL A 6 -16.38 20.75 -2.25
C VAL A 6 -15.86 22.14 -2.54
N SER A 7 -15.67 22.48 -3.81
CA SER A 7 -15.19 23.78 -4.26
C SER A 7 -15.43 23.95 -5.76
N LYS A 8 -15.04 25.10 -6.33
CA LYS A 8 -15.15 25.35 -7.77
C LYS A 8 -14.49 24.20 -8.57
N LYS A 9 -15.26 23.62 -9.51
CA LYS A 9 -14.87 22.46 -10.34
C LYS A 9 -14.52 21.20 -9.55
N ARG A 10 -14.98 21.07 -8.30
CA ARG A 10 -14.77 19.88 -7.44
C ARG A 10 -16.06 19.45 -6.76
N TYR A 11 -16.65 18.36 -7.26
CA TYR A 11 -17.91 17.83 -6.74
C TYR A 11 -18.03 16.33 -7.02
N VAL A 12 -18.91 15.67 -6.28
CA VAL A 12 -19.22 14.25 -6.46
C VAL A 12 -20.66 13.95 -6.07
N GLY A 13 -21.30 13.02 -6.76
CA GLY A 13 -22.64 12.56 -6.41
C GLY A 13 -23.08 11.38 -7.25
N TYR A 14 -24.26 10.83 -6.93
CA TYR A 14 -24.89 9.85 -7.81
C TYR A 14 -25.55 10.53 -9.01
N LYS A 15 -25.24 10.02 -10.19
CA LYS A 15 -25.84 10.36 -11.47
C LYS A 15 -26.93 9.33 -11.80
N TYR A 16 -28.11 9.86 -12.15
CA TYR A 16 -29.25 9.11 -12.66
C TYR A 16 -29.64 9.71 -14.01
N GLU A 17 -29.68 8.90 -15.06
CA GLU A 17 -30.00 9.36 -16.43
C GLU A 17 -31.46 9.14 -16.79
N SER A 18 -32.11 8.14 -16.18
CA SER A 18 -33.54 7.86 -16.35
C SER A 18 -34.27 7.86 -15.00
N PRO A 19 -35.56 8.23 -14.97
CA PRO A 19 -36.38 8.14 -13.76
C PRO A 19 -36.55 6.70 -13.22
N THR A 20 -36.38 5.70 -14.08
CA THR A 20 -36.49 4.27 -13.74
C THR A 20 -35.20 3.67 -13.19
N GLN A 21 -34.11 4.44 -13.19
CA GLN A 21 -32.81 3.96 -12.70
C GLN A 21 -32.79 3.92 -11.17
N GLU A 22 -32.77 2.72 -10.59
CA GLU A 22 -32.72 2.56 -9.13
C GLU A 22 -31.31 2.78 -8.56
N VAL A 23 -30.27 2.33 -9.28
CA VAL A 23 -28.88 2.41 -8.83
C VAL A 23 -28.16 3.56 -9.53
N GLY A 24 -27.77 4.57 -8.76
CA GLY A 24 -27.01 5.71 -9.26
C GLY A 24 -25.56 5.37 -9.56
N VAL A 25 -24.98 6.02 -10.56
CA VAL A 25 -23.54 5.90 -10.88
C VAL A 25 -22.79 7.03 -10.20
N ILE A 26 -21.73 6.75 -9.45
CA ILE A 26 -20.93 7.81 -8.82
C ILE A 26 -20.18 8.59 -9.89
N GLU A 27 -20.50 9.87 -10.03
CA GLU A 27 -19.76 10.78 -10.88
C GLU A 27 -18.99 11.76 -10.01
N SER A 28 -17.67 11.81 -10.22
CA SER A 28 -16.77 12.75 -9.53
C SER A 28 -16.07 13.66 -10.53
N LYS A 29 -15.96 14.95 -10.19
CA LYS A 29 -15.25 15.95 -10.98
C LYS A 29 -14.21 16.64 -10.11
N GLY A 30 -12.98 16.74 -10.62
CA GLY A 30 -11.88 17.46 -9.97
C GLY A 30 -11.41 16.90 -8.62
N LEU A 31 -11.94 15.75 -8.19
CA LEU A 31 -11.49 15.02 -7.00
C LEU A 31 -10.33 14.07 -7.34
N GLU A 32 -9.64 13.63 -6.31
CA GLU A 32 -8.44 12.78 -6.41
C GLU A 32 -8.76 11.40 -6.98
N THR A 33 -10.02 10.95 -6.96
CA THR A 33 -10.50 9.74 -7.64
C THR A 33 -10.24 9.76 -9.15
N VAL A 34 -10.43 10.90 -9.80
CA VAL A 34 -10.31 11.05 -11.27
C VAL A 34 -8.99 11.68 -11.71
N ARG A 35 -8.18 12.14 -10.77
CA ARG A 35 -6.88 12.75 -11.08
C ARG A 35 -5.83 11.68 -11.30
N ARG A 36 -5.10 11.78 -12.41
CA ARG A 36 -3.99 10.85 -12.75
C ARG A 36 -2.75 11.05 -11.88
N ASP A 37 -2.61 12.21 -11.24
CA ASP A 37 -1.45 12.53 -10.40
C ASP A 37 -1.55 11.96 -8.98
N SER A 38 -2.73 11.46 -8.57
CA SER A 38 -2.94 10.82 -7.28
C SER A 38 -2.50 9.37 -7.34
N CYS A 39 -2.02 8.84 -6.21
CA CYS A 39 -1.68 7.43 -6.10
C CYS A 39 -2.95 6.58 -5.89
N GLY A 40 -2.87 5.31 -6.28
CA GLY A 40 -3.97 4.34 -6.17
C GLY A 40 -4.52 4.21 -4.74
N VAL A 41 -3.67 4.30 -3.71
CA VAL A 41 -4.13 4.24 -2.31
C VAL A 41 -5.09 5.36 -1.94
N VAL A 42 -4.92 6.56 -2.51
CA VAL A 42 -5.85 7.68 -2.28
C VAL A 42 -7.14 7.46 -3.07
N GLN A 43 -7.03 7.04 -4.33
CA GLN A 43 -8.18 6.77 -5.18
C GLN A 43 -9.08 5.69 -4.57
N SER A 44 -8.51 4.55 -4.19
CA SER A 44 -9.22 3.43 -3.57
C SER A 44 -9.85 3.82 -2.24
N ALA A 45 -9.13 4.52 -1.36
CA ALA A 45 -9.69 4.99 -0.09
C ALA A 45 -10.86 5.95 -0.30
N MET A 46 -10.73 6.89 -1.24
CA MET A 46 -11.76 7.88 -1.54
C MET A 46 -12.99 7.24 -2.17
N GLN A 47 -12.79 6.37 -3.15
CA GLN A 47 -13.88 5.65 -3.82
C GLN A 47 -14.67 4.80 -2.82
N ALA A 48 -14.00 3.92 -2.06
CA ALA A 48 -14.68 3.06 -1.09
C ALA A 48 -15.41 3.87 0.00
N SER A 49 -14.83 4.99 0.45
CA SER A 49 -15.48 5.87 1.43
C SER A 49 -16.73 6.53 0.87
N LEU A 50 -16.68 7.02 -0.38
CA LEU A 50 -17.82 7.66 -1.04
C LEU A 50 -18.94 6.67 -1.37
N GLU A 51 -18.58 5.47 -1.85
CA GLU A 51 -19.53 4.38 -2.09
C GLU A 51 -20.26 3.98 -0.80
N THR A 52 -19.50 3.77 0.29
CA THR A 52 -20.07 3.44 1.60
C THR A 52 -20.96 4.58 2.10
N LEU A 53 -20.49 5.82 2.00
CA LEU A 53 -21.22 7.00 2.45
C LEU A 53 -22.54 7.17 1.70
N PHE A 54 -22.55 7.08 0.37
CA PHE A 54 -23.76 7.33 -0.39
C PHE A 54 -24.75 6.15 -0.36
N THR A 55 -24.26 4.93 -0.16
CA THR A 55 -25.12 3.75 -0.03
C THR A 55 -25.74 3.65 1.36
N SER A 56 -24.94 3.86 2.41
CA SER A 56 -25.38 3.62 3.79
C SER A 56 -25.78 4.88 4.55
N CYS A 57 -25.37 6.07 4.09
CA CYS A 57 -25.52 7.34 4.80
C CYS A 57 -24.95 7.32 6.25
N ASP A 58 -24.05 6.38 6.55
CA ASP A 58 -23.52 6.17 7.91
C ASP A 58 -22.01 6.43 7.97
N LEU A 59 -21.64 7.50 8.68
CA LEU A 59 -20.24 7.88 8.90
C LEU A 59 -19.47 6.86 9.74
N SER A 60 -20.16 6.09 10.59
CA SER A 60 -19.54 5.06 11.43
C SER A 60 -19.00 3.92 10.57
N ARG A 61 -19.73 3.53 9.52
CA ARG A 61 -19.27 2.52 8.54
C ARG A 61 -18.07 3.01 7.75
N VAL A 62 -18.08 4.28 7.33
CA VAL A 62 -16.94 4.91 6.64
C VAL A 62 -15.71 4.91 7.54
N LYS A 63 -15.86 5.30 8.81
CA LYS A 63 -14.79 5.28 9.81
C LYS A 63 -14.19 3.87 9.94
N LEU A 64 -15.02 2.85 10.16
CA LEU A 64 -14.56 1.45 10.28
C LEU A 64 -13.84 0.96 9.01
N GLY A 65 -14.31 1.35 7.83
CA GLY A 65 -13.65 1.04 6.56
C GLY A 65 -12.26 1.68 6.45
N LEU A 66 -12.15 2.96 6.81
CA LEU A 66 -10.87 3.69 6.81
C LEU A 66 -9.88 3.15 7.83
N GLU A 67 -10.33 2.84 9.05
CA GLU A 67 -9.48 2.26 10.09
C GLU A 67 -8.89 0.92 9.64
N LYS A 68 -9.72 0.03 9.07
CA LYS A 68 -9.25 -1.23 8.48
C LYS A 68 -8.24 -0.99 7.35
N TYR A 69 -8.52 -0.03 6.47
CA TYR A 69 -7.62 0.27 5.36
C TYR A 69 -6.27 0.83 5.82
N TRP A 70 -6.26 1.73 6.82
CA TRP A 70 -5.02 2.23 7.42
C TRP A 70 -4.22 1.11 8.09
N LEU A 71 -4.88 0.18 8.78
CA LEU A 71 -4.20 -1.00 9.33
C LEU A 71 -3.56 -1.84 8.22
N HIS A 72 -4.27 -2.10 7.10
CA HIS A 72 -3.69 -2.82 5.96
C HIS A 72 -2.47 -2.11 5.34
N ILE A 73 -2.49 -0.77 5.27
CA ILE A 73 -1.33 0.02 4.83
C ILE A 73 -0.17 -0.13 5.81
N LEU A 74 -0.41 -0.02 7.11
CA LEU A 74 0.62 -0.12 8.15
C LEU A 74 1.23 -1.54 8.23
N GLU A 75 0.43 -2.56 7.95
CA GLU A 75 0.86 -3.97 7.89
C GLU A 75 1.52 -4.36 6.56
N ASN A 76 1.73 -3.42 5.62
CA ASN A 76 2.27 -3.67 4.28
C ASN A 76 1.47 -4.70 3.43
N ARG A 77 0.16 -4.82 3.65
CA ARG A 77 -0.70 -5.74 2.86
C ARG A 77 -1.20 -5.14 1.54
N VAL A 78 -0.91 -3.86 1.31
CA VAL A 78 -1.31 -3.15 0.08
C VAL A 78 -0.18 -3.30 -0.97
N PRO A 79 -0.52 -3.66 -2.22
CA PRO A 79 0.49 -3.85 -3.27
C PRO A 79 1.21 -2.54 -3.61
N LEU A 80 2.48 -2.64 -4.02
CA LEU A 80 3.30 -1.46 -4.34
C LEU A 80 2.66 -0.59 -5.43
N LYS A 81 2.03 -1.21 -6.44
CA LYS A 81 1.31 -0.54 -7.52
C LYS A 81 0.44 0.62 -7.04
N ASP A 82 -0.26 0.45 -5.91
CA ASP A 82 -1.19 1.46 -5.41
C ASP A 82 -0.47 2.65 -4.78
N PHE A 83 0.81 2.51 -4.41
CA PHE A 83 1.65 3.59 -3.89
C PHE A 83 2.38 4.38 -4.99
N VAL A 84 2.37 3.91 -6.23
CA VAL A 84 3.08 4.55 -7.35
C VAL A 84 2.38 5.87 -7.71
N PHE A 85 3.15 6.96 -7.70
CA PHE A 85 2.78 8.22 -8.34
C PHE A 85 3.25 8.21 -9.78
N ALA A 86 2.51 8.87 -10.68
CA ALA A 86 2.93 9.10 -12.06
C ALA A 86 2.75 10.58 -12.42
N LYS A 87 3.85 11.34 -12.40
CA LYS A 87 3.84 12.79 -12.67
C LYS A 87 4.71 13.12 -13.87
N GLU A 88 4.33 14.18 -14.57
CA GLU A 88 5.09 14.71 -15.70
C GLU A 88 6.47 15.18 -15.26
N VAL A 89 7.50 14.96 -16.09
CA VAL A 89 8.92 15.18 -15.75
C VAL A 89 9.23 16.59 -15.24
N ARG A 90 8.43 17.59 -15.62
CA ARG A 90 8.55 18.97 -15.12
C ARG A 90 8.40 19.10 -13.61
N ALA A 91 7.75 18.12 -12.98
CA ALA A 91 7.59 18.09 -11.54
C ALA A 91 8.94 17.73 -10.87
N PRO A 92 9.37 18.44 -9.81
CA PRO A 92 10.69 18.23 -9.21
C PRO A 92 11.00 16.76 -8.81
N PRO A 93 10.07 16.00 -8.21
CA PRO A 93 10.30 14.58 -7.93
C PRO A 93 10.50 13.72 -9.17
N ALA A 94 9.76 14.00 -10.24
CA ALA A 94 9.83 13.25 -11.50
C ALA A 94 11.15 13.56 -12.22
N ALA A 95 11.54 14.83 -12.30
CA ALA A 95 12.82 15.27 -12.84
C ALA A 95 14.00 14.58 -12.14
N LEU A 96 13.97 14.50 -10.80
CA LEU A 96 15.04 13.86 -10.04
C LEU A 96 15.17 12.37 -10.35
N VAL A 97 14.05 11.65 -10.44
CA VAL A 97 14.05 10.22 -10.78
C VAL A 97 14.56 10.01 -12.20
N SER A 98 14.15 10.85 -13.14
CA SER A 98 14.66 10.82 -14.52
C SER A 98 16.15 11.11 -14.58
N ALA A 99 16.65 12.11 -13.86
CA ALA A 99 18.07 12.42 -13.81
C ALA A 99 18.89 11.25 -13.25
N LYS A 100 18.39 10.58 -12.19
CA LYS A 100 19.01 9.35 -11.65
C LYS A 100 19.00 8.20 -12.67
N ALA A 101 17.92 8.05 -13.44
CA ALA A 101 17.82 7.04 -14.48
C ALA A 101 18.81 7.32 -15.64
N MET A 102 18.88 8.57 -16.10
CA MET A 102 19.80 9.04 -17.14
C MET A 102 21.27 8.90 -16.73
N ALA A 103 21.58 9.08 -15.44
CA ALA A 103 22.93 8.86 -14.91
C ALA A 103 23.35 7.37 -14.94
N LYS A 104 22.39 6.44 -14.86
CA LYS A 104 22.63 4.99 -14.97
C LYS A 104 22.69 4.56 -16.44
N ASP A 105 21.77 5.07 -17.26
CA ASP A 105 21.70 4.82 -18.69
C ASP A 105 21.34 6.13 -19.41
N PRO A 106 22.27 6.72 -20.20
CA PRO A 106 21.99 7.94 -20.95
C PRO A 106 20.80 7.83 -21.90
N ARG A 107 20.40 6.62 -22.32
CA ARG A 107 19.24 6.38 -23.19
C ARG A 107 17.90 6.38 -22.45
N ALA A 108 17.91 6.43 -21.12
CA ALA A 108 16.71 6.51 -20.28
C ALA A 108 16.12 7.92 -20.19
N GLU A 109 16.46 8.82 -21.12
CA GLU A 109 15.90 10.16 -21.17
C GLU A 109 14.39 10.10 -21.43
N PRO A 110 13.56 10.69 -20.54
CA PRO A 110 12.13 10.69 -20.72
C PRO A 110 11.72 11.67 -21.82
N ARG A 111 10.64 11.35 -22.53
CA ARG A 111 10.07 12.23 -23.54
C ARG A 111 9.43 13.46 -22.90
N TYR A 112 9.23 14.49 -23.72
CA TYR A 112 8.51 15.69 -23.29
C TYR A 112 7.12 15.33 -22.74
N ALA A 113 6.83 15.81 -21.53
CA ALA A 113 5.61 15.53 -20.78
C ALA A 113 5.33 14.04 -20.50
N GLU A 114 6.36 13.19 -20.57
CA GLU A 114 6.24 11.81 -20.11
C GLU A 114 5.99 11.77 -18.60
N ARG A 115 5.14 10.82 -18.16
CA ARG A 115 4.82 10.62 -16.75
C ARG A 115 5.76 9.58 -16.16
N VAL A 116 6.61 10.04 -15.25
CA VAL A 116 7.63 9.20 -14.62
C VAL A 116 7.06 8.61 -13.34
N PRO A 117 7.06 7.27 -13.20
CA PRO A 117 6.57 6.60 -12.02
C PRO A 117 7.57 6.69 -10.87
N TYR A 118 7.10 6.96 -9.65
CA TYR A 118 7.94 6.98 -8.45
C TYR A 118 7.17 6.62 -7.19
N VAL A 119 7.90 6.22 -6.14
CA VAL A 119 7.38 5.92 -4.81
C VAL A 119 8.16 6.68 -3.75
N VAL A 120 7.54 6.91 -2.59
CA VAL A 120 8.17 7.57 -1.44
C VAL A 120 8.53 6.52 -0.38
N VAL A 121 9.82 6.43 -0.07
CA VAL A 121 10.36 5.47 0.90
C VAL A 121 10.64 6.13 2.25
N ASN A 122 10.86 5.32 3.28
CA ASN A 122 11.34 5.78 4.56
C ASN A 122 12.81 6.19 4.45
N GLY A 123 13.20 7.20 5.22
CA GLY A 123 14.57 7.63 5.34
C GLY A 123 14.84 8.25 6.71
N PRO A 124 16.04 8.83 6.90
CA PRO A 124 16.44 9.35 8.19
C PRO A 124 15.54 10.51 8.64
N PRO A 125 15.41 10.73 9.96
CA PRO A 125 14.63 11.85 10.48
C PRO A 125 15.18 13.17 9.94
N GLY A 126 14.28 14.05 9.47
CA GLY A 126 14.65 15.33 8.86
C GLY A 126 15.05 15.27 7.38
N ALA A 127 15.06 14.08 6.74
CA ALA A 127 15.32 13.99 5.30
C ALA A 127 14.28 14.76 4.49
N ARG A 128 14.75 15.44 3.42
CA ARG A 128 13.85 16.15 2.51
C ARG A 128 13.06 15.14 1.71
N LEU A 129 11.78 15.44 1.44
CA LEU A 129 10.90 14.55 0.68
C LEU A 129 11.50 14.15 -0.68
N MET A 130 12.17 15.06 -1.38
CA MET A 130 12.77 14.78 -2.69
C MET A 130 13.85 13.70 -2.62
N ASP A 131 14.62 13.64 -1.53
CA ASP A 131 15.68 12.64 -1.36
C ASP A 131 15.11 11.23 -1.10
N LEU A 132 13.86 11.15 -0.64
CA LEU A 132 13.12 9.92 -0.36
C LEU A 132 12.36 9.35 -1.56
N VAL A 133 12.54 9.95 -2.74
CA VAL A 133 11.86 9.53 -3.97
C VAL A 133 12.74 8.53 -4.73
N VAL A 134 12.14 7.39 -5.05
CA VAL A 134 12.79 6.24 -5.69
C VAL A 134 11.90 5.71 -6.82
N SER A 135 12.51 5.20 -7.90
CA SER A 135 11.75 4.54 -8.98
C SER A 135 11.21 3.18 -8.50
N PRO A 136 10.08 2.68 -9.03
CA PRO A 136 9.58 1.37 -8.62
C PRO A 136 10.58 0.24 -8.90
N ALA A 137 11.31 0.31 -10.01
CA ALA A 137 12.36 -0.67 -10.33
C ALA A 137 13.48 -0.67 -9.27
N GLU A 138 13.99 0.52 -8.90
CA GLU A 138 15.02 0.64 -7.87
C GLU A 138 14.51 0.17 -6.49
N TYR A 139 13.23 0.38 -6.19
CA TYR A 139 12.63 -0.13 -4.95
C TYR A 139 12.70 -1.66 -4.87
N PHE A 140 12.46 -2.37 -5.98
CA PHE A 140 12.56 -3.83 -6.01
C PHE A 140 14.01 -4.33 -5.98
N ASP A 141 14.91 -3.67 -6.72
CA ASP A 141 16.34 -4.02 -6.72
C ASP A 141 16.96 -3.90 -5.32
N LYS A 142 16.56 -2.86 -4.58
CA LYS A 142 17.09 -2.54 -3.24
C LYS A 142 16.06 -2.78 -2.14
N ARG A 143 15.19 -3.78 -2.31
CA ARG A 143 14.07 -4.06 -1.39
C ARG A 143 14.50 -4.39 0.05
N ALA A 144 15.74 -4.82 0.26
CA ALA A 144 16.29 -5.04 1.59
C ALA A 144 16.55 -3.73 2.38
N ARG A 145 16.76 -2.61 1.67
CA ARG A 145 17.07 -1.30 2.28
C ARG A 145 15.87 -0.36 2.26
N TYR A 146 15.03 -0.46 1.23
CA TYR A 146 13.89 0.42 1.07
C TYR A 146 12.60 -0.15 1.61
N SER A 147 11.80 0.75 2.16
CA SER A 147 10.61 0.42 2.91
C SER A 147 9.63 1.57 2.70
N ILE A 148 8.39 1.28 2.32
CA ILE A 148 7.42 2.33 1.95
C ILE A 148 7.08 3.20 3.16
N ASN A 149 7.01 4.51 2.93
CA ASN A 149 6.66 5.46 3.97
C ASN A 149 5.15 5.55 4.18
N CYS A 150 4.58 4.55 4.86
CA CYS A 150 3.15 4.47 5.15
C CYS A 150 2.62 5.75 5.84
N HIS A 151 3.39 6.33 6.75
CA HIS A 151 3.01 7.56 7.44
C HIS A 151 2.89 8.77 6.51
N TYR A 152 3.76 8.89 5.51
CA TYR A 152 3.65 9.92 4.48
C TYR A 152 2.36 9.76 3.68
N TYR A 153 2.06 8.56 3.17
CA TYR A 153 0.86 8.33 2.38
C TYR A 153 -0.42 8.57 3.19
N ILE A 154 -0.48 8.13 4.44
CA ILE A 154 -1.66 8.36 5.28
C ILE A 154 -1.80 9.85 5.62
N ASN A 155 -0.78 10.47 6.21
CA ASN A 155 -0.90 11.83 6.75
C ASN A 155 -0.87 12.94 5.70
N LYS A 156 -0.14 12.75 4.60
CA LYS A 156 0.06 13.79 3.58
C LYS A 156 -0.77 13.58 2.32
N GLN A 157 -1.30 12.37 2.09
CA GLN A 157 -2.09 12.07 0.89
C GLN A 157 -3.54 11.71 1.22
N ILE A 158 -3.78 10.63 1.99
CA ILE A 158 -5.13 10.12 2.25
C ILE A 158 -5.94 11.10 3.11
N ILE A 159 -5.41 11.47 4.28
CA ILE A 159 -6.12 12.33 5.25
C ILE A 159 -6.52 13.67 4.61
N PRO A 160 -5.62 14.47 3.99
CA PRO A 160 -6.01 15.76 3.41
C PRO A 160 -7.02 15.64 2.25
N SER A 161 -6.97 14.52 1.52
CA SER A 161 -7.86 14.31 0.38
C SER A 161 -9.29 14.06 0.85
N LEU A 162 -9.47 13.19 1.85
CA LEU A 162 -10.77 12.87 2.44
C LEU A 162 -11.28 13.96 3.39
N GLU A 163 -10.39 14.67 4.09
CA GLU A 163 -10.76 15.69 5.09
C GLU A 163 -11.59 16.80 4.44
N ARG A 164 -11.25 17.21 3.22
CA ARG A 164 -12.03 18.19 2.45
C ARG A 164 -13.46 17.74 2.14
N LEU A 165 -13.71 16.43 2.04
CA LEU A 165 -15.03 15.87 1.79
C LEU A 165 -15.81 15.70 3.10
N LEU A 166 -15.19 15.08 4.09
CA LEU A 166 -15.86 14.70 5.34
C LEU A 166 -16.04 15.87 6.32
N LEU A 167 -15.24 16.94 6.20
CA LEU A 167 -15.45 18.16 7.00
C LEU A 167 -16.81 18.81 6.69
N LEU A 168 -17.30 18.73 5.44
CA LEU A 168 -18.64 19.19 5.06
C LEU A 168 -19.76 18.45 5.80
N LEU A 169 -19.46 17.26 6.31
CA LEU A 169 -20.37 16.40 7.06
C LEU A 169 -20.11 16.46 8.58
N GLY A 170 -19.23 17.36 9.03
CA GLY A 170 -18.85 17.50 10.44
C GLY A 170 -17.92 16.40 10.98
N ALA A 171 -17.33 15.57 10.11
CA ALA A 171 -16.44 14.49 10.53
C ALA A 171 -14.95 14.89 10.50
N ASN A 172 -14.25 14.64 11.60
CA ASN A 172 -12.81 14.88 11.71
C ASN A 172 -12.02 13.57 11.54
N ILE A 173 -11.38 13.43 10.39
CA ILE A 173 -10.62 12.21 10.03
C ILE A 173 -9.30 12.12 10.83
N ARG A 174 -8.70 13.26 11.17
CA ARG A 174 -7.45 13.28 11.92
C ARG A 174 -7.64 12.67 13.31
N SER A 175 -8.77 12.95 13.95
CA SER A 175 -9.09 12.33 15.25
C SER A 175 -9.33 10.83 15.12
N TRP A 176 -9.96 10.37 14.03
CA TRP A 176 -10.13 8.93 13.77
C TRP A 176 -8.77 8.22 13.63
N TYR A 177 -7.84 8.79 12.87
CA TYR A 177 -6.50 8.22 12.73
C TYR A 177 -5.66 8.29 14.01
N ALA A 178 -5.84 9.35 14.81
CA ALA A 178 -5.16 9.48 16.11
C ALA A 178 -5.66 8.43 17.12
N ASN A 179 -6.96 8.14 17.12
CA ASN A 179 -7.59 7.16 18.00
C ASN A 179 -7.50 5.72 17.49
N LEU A 180 -6.84 5.49 16.36
CA LEU A 180 -6.66 4.15 15.80
C LEU A 180 -5.91 3.28 16.82
N PRO A 181 -6.43 2.09 17.21
CA PRO A 181 -5.71 1.17 18.07
C PRO A 181 -4.49 0.64 17.29
N ARG A 182 -3.34 1.26 17.53
CA ARG A 182 -2.07 0.82 16.96
C ARG A 182 -1.62 -0.39 17.77
N SER A 183 -2.00 -1.59 17.35
CA SER A 183 -1.21 -2.76 17.74
C SER A 183 0.22 -2.48 17.30
N SER A 184 1.20 -2.75 18.16
CA SER A 184 2.61 -2.58 17.82
C SER A 184 2.85 -3.22 16.46
N VAL A 185 3.11 -2.40 15.44
CA VAL A 185 3.30 -2.85 14.07
C VAL A 185 4.28 -4.01 14.12
N LYS A 186 3.89 -5.16 13.58
CA LYS A 186 4.78 -6.33 13.49
C LYS A 186 6.08 -5.81 12.87
N ALA A 187 7.13 -5.69 13.67
CA ALA A 187 8.43 -5.24 13.16
C ALA A 187 8.77 -6.15 11.99
N ARG A 188 9.16 -5.57 10.84
CA ARG A 188 9.63 -6.34 9.70
C ARG A 188 10.77 -7.22 10.20
N ARG A 189 10.54 -8.52 10.31
CA ARG A 189 11.62 -9.46 10.61
C ARG A 189 12.50 -9.52 9.37
N HIS A 190 13.66 -8.90 9.47
CA HIS A 190 14.75 -9.21 8.57
C HIS A 190 15.28 -10.58 8.97
N VAL A 191 15.30 -11.54 8.04
CA VAL A 191 16.14 -12.73 8.21
C VAL A 191 17.58 -12.22 8.31
N PHE A 192 18.30 -12.65 9.34
CA PHE A 192 19.73 -12.41 9.47
C PHE A 192 20.43 -13.03 8.26
N ALA A 193 20.66 -12.23 7.20
CA ALA A 193 21.65 -12.57 6.20
C ALA A 193 23.03 -12.49 6.88
N SER A 194 23.81 -13.56 6.67
CA SER A 194 25.15 -13.81 7.21
C SER A 194 26.03 -12.54 7.25
N PRO A 195 26.90 -12.36 8.26
CA PRO A 195 27.47 -11.06 8.65
C PRO A 195 28.63 -10.59 7.75
N MET A 196 28.58 -10.82 6.44
CA MET A 196 29.75 -10.68 5.57
C MET A 196 29.82 -9.38 4.75
N ARG A 197 28.80 -8.50 4.80
CA ARG A 197 28.84 -7.20 4.09
C ARG A 197 28.50 -6.02 4.99
N ARG A 198 29.40 -5.03 5.03
CA ARG A 198 29.30 -3.73 5.74
C ARG A 198 28.28 -2.79 5.07
N ASP A 199 27.09 -3.28 4.81
CA ASP A 199 26.01 -2.47 4.27
C ASP A 199 25.20 -1.82 5.40
N PHE A 200 24.84 -0.54 5.23
CA PHE A 200 23.92 0.17 6.13
C PHE A 200 22.62 -0.62 6.29
N ARG A 201 22.39 -1.17 7.49
CA ARG A 201 21.13 -1.84 7.84
C ARG A 201 20.24 -0.86 8.62
N PRO A 202 18.93 -0.81 8.32
CA PRO A 202 18.00 -0.01 9.13
C PRO A 202 17.96 -0.54 10.56
N ILE A 203 17.71 0.33 11.53
CA ILE A 203 17.64 0.02 12.96
C ILE A 203 16.67 -1.16 13.23
N ASP A 204 15.57 -1.23 12.49
CA ASP A 204 14.57 -2.30 12.56
C ASP A 204 15.15 -3.71 12.34
N SER A 205 16.26 -3.84 11.59
CA SER A 205 16.91 -5.13 11.33
C SER A 205 17.59 -5.75 12.54
N PHE A 206 17.85 -4.95 13.59
CA PHE A 206 18.44 -5.42 14.83
C PHE A 206 17.39 -5.88 15.85
N TYR A 207 16.10 -5.66 15.58
CA TYR A 207 15.01 -6.04 16.48
C TYR A 207 14.31 -7.32 16.01
N MET A 208 14.26 -8.31 16.89
CA MET A 208 13.37 -9.46 16.69
C MET A 208 11.94 -9.07 17.08
N SER A 209 10.96 -9.46 16.27
CA SER A 209 9.57 -9.25 16.69
C SER A 209 9.28 -10.06 17.96
N LYS A 210 8.69 -9.38 18.95
CA LYS A 210 8.29 -9.95 20.24
C LYS A 210 6.87 -10.50 20.15
N HIS A 211 6.45 -11.07 19.02
CA HIS A 211 5.08 -11.51 18.82
C HIS A 211 5.04 -13.01 18.55
N CYS A 212 4.11 -13.69 19.20
CA CYS A 212 3.78 -15.09 18.92
C CYS A 212 3.34 -15.23 17.47
N ARG A 213 3.88 -16.23 16.75
CA ARG A 213 3.57 -16.46 15.33
C ARG A 213 2.11 -16.84 15.08
N LEU A 214 1.44 -17.44 16.06
CA LEU A 214 0.07 -17.93 15.93
C LEU A 214 -0.98 -16.91 16.38
N CYS A 215 -0.90 -16.44 17.62
CA CYS A 215 -1.92 -15.56 18.19
C CYS A 215 -1.54 -14.07 18.16
N GLY A 216 -0.29 -13.72 17.86
CA GLY A 216 0.19 -12.33 17.88
C GLY A 216 0.35 -11.73 19.28
N ALA A 217 0.22 -12.51 20.35
CA ALA A 217 0.50 -12.05 21.72
C ALA A 217 1.96 -11.64 21.89
N ILE A 218 2.22 -10.66 22.75
CA ILE A 218 3.57 -10.16 22.99
C ILE A 218 4.33 -11.16 23.88
N GLY A 219 5.48 -11.64 23.40
CA GLY A 219 6.37 -12.56 24.09
C GLY A 219 7.75 -12.64 23.42
N MET A 220 8.77 -13.07 24.16
CA MET A 220 10.13 -13.18 23.59
C MET A 220 10.34 -14.46 22.78
N ALA A 221 9.54 -15.50 23.06
CA ALA A 221 9.56 -16.76 22.33
C ALA A 221 8.80 -16.67 20.99
N THR A 222 9.10 -17.60 20.08
CA THR A 222 8.42 -17.73 18.78
C THR A 222 6.93 -18.04 18.94
N LEU A 223 6.57 -18.79 19.98
CA LEU A 223 5.21 -19.11 20.40
C LEU A 223 5.00 -18.68 21.86
N CYS A 224 3.82 -18.16 22.20
CA CYS A 224 3.47 -17.89 23.59
C CYS A 224 3.19 -19.19 24.35
N GLN A 225 3.18 -19.12 25.69
CA GLN A 225 2.94 -20.30 26.53
C GLN A 225 1.60 -20.97 26.21
N ASP A 226 0.54 -20.20 25.91
CA ASP A 226 -0.77 -20.75 25.53
C ASP A 226 -0.73 -21.53 24.21
N CYS A 227 0.03 -21.04 23.22
CA CYS A 227 0.21 -21.75 21.96
C CYS A 227 1.13 -22.96 22.11
N THR A 228 2.06 -22.94 23.05
CA THR A 228 2.92 -24.09 23.33
C THR A 228 2.18 -25.16 24.15
N ALA A 229 1.18 -24.78 24.95
CA ALA A 229 0.40 -25.69 25.78
C ALA A 229 -0.42 -26.71 24.96
N ASP A 230 -0.89 -26.32 23.76
CA ASP A 230 -1.58 -27.22 22.83
C ASP A 230 -0.80 -27.33 21.51
N PRO A 231 0.17 -28.27 21.42
CA PRO A 231 1.02 -28.42 20.25
C PRO A 231 0.26 -28.90 19.02
N GLN A 232 -0.81 -29.70 19.19
CA GLN A 232 -1.58 -30.24 18.07
C GLN A 232 -2.36 -29.13 17.36
N ARG A 233 -3.06 -28.28 18.12
CA ARG A 233 -3.79 -27.13 17.57
C ARG A 233 -2.85 -26.13 16.91
N SER A 234 -1.71 -25.87 17.55
CA SER A 234 -0.68 -24.97 17.01
C SER A 234 -0.08 -25.48 15.70
N LEU A 235 0.24 -26.78 15.61
CA LEU A 235 0.74 -27.40 14.39
C LEU A 235 -0.29 -27.36 13.27
N LEU A 236 -1.55 -27.66 13.55
CA LEU A 236 -2.64 -27.57 12.57
C LEU A 236 -2.80 -26.14 12.05
N ALA A 237 -2.76 -25.14 12.94
CA ALA A 237 -2.87 -23.73 12.56
C ALA A 237 -1.70 -23.26 11.68
N LEU A 238 -0.47 -23.69 11.98
CA LEU A 238 0.70 -23.42 11.14
C LEU A 238 0.61 -24.13 9.79
N HIS A 239 0.24 -25.41 9.76
CA HIS A 239 0.12 -26.19 8.53
C HIS A 239 -0.98 -25.63 7.61
N THR A 240 -2.13 -25.24 8.17
CA THR A 240 -3.20 -24.62 7.39
C THR A 240 -2.80 -23.25 6.86
N ALA A 241 -2.07 -22.44 7.62
CA ALA A 241 -1.52 -21.17 7.13
C ALA A 241 -0.50 -21.37 6.01
N ALA A 242 0.42 -22.34 6.16
CA ALA A 242 1.41 -22.70 5.14
C ALA A 242 0.73 -23.20 3.86
N SER A 243 -0.23 -24.13 3.98
CA SER A 243 -0.97 -24.66 2.82
C SER A 243 -1.76 -23.57 2.09
N ARG A 244 -2.38 -22.62 2.81
CA ARG A 244 -3.04 -21.46 2.20
C ARG A 244 -2.05 -20.55 1.45
N HIS A 245 -0.85 -20.35 2.00
CA HIS A 245 0.20 -19.57 1.35
C HIS A 245 0.67 -20.25 0.06
N GLU A 246 0.94 -21.56 0.11
CA GLU A 246 1.34 -22.36 -1.05
C GLU A 246 0.26 -22.37 -2.14
N GLN A 247 -1.01 -22.52 -1.78
CA GLN A 247 -2.13 -22.46 -2.72
C GLN A 247 -2.20 -21.09 -3.40
N ALA A 248 -2.08 -20.00 -2.64
CA ALA A 248 -2.07 -18.65 -3.19
C ALA A 248 -0.87 -18.42 -4.13
N GLU A 249 0.32 -18.89 -3.75
CA GLU A 249 1.51 -18.84 -4.60
C GLU A 249 1.29 -19.61 -5.91
N MET A 250 0.71 -20.82 -5.84
CA MET A 250 0.40 -21.64 -7.00
C MET A 250 -0.63 -20.98 -7.93
N THR A 251 -1.71 -20.39 -7.38
CA THR A 251 -2.69 -19.66 -8.20
C THR A 251 -2.05 -18.50 -8.97
N LEU A 252 -1.17 -17.73 -8.33
CA LEU A 252 -0.46 -16.64 -9.01
C LEU A 252 0.55 -17.15 -10.04
N ARG A 253 1.25 -18.25 -9.75
CA ARG A 253 2.12 -18.92 -10.71
C ARG A 253 1.36 -19.34 -11.96
N LEU A 254 0.22 -20.02 -11.79
CA LEU A 254 -0.64 -20.42 -12.91
C LEU A 254 -1.12 -19.20 -13.71
N ALA A 255 -1.51 -18.11 -13.05
CA ALA A 255 -1.89 -16.88 -13.74
C ALA A 255 -0.73 -16.24 -14.54
N CYS A 256 0.49 -16.26 -14.00
CA CYS A 256 1.68 -15.79 -14.73
C CYS A 256 2.01 -16.69 -15.93
N VAL A 257 1.94 -18.01 -15.76
CA VAL A 257 2.18 -19.00 -16.83
C VAL A 257 1.10 -18.89 -17.92
N ALA A 258 -0.16 -18.60 -17.57
CA ALA A 258 -1.22 -18.38 -18.54
C ALA A 258 -1.04 -17.08 -19.34
N CYS A 259 -0.39 -16.06 -18.75
CA CYS A 259 -0.14 -14.77 -19.39
C CYS A 259 1.09 -14.78 -20.31
N GLY A 260 2.03 -15.70 -20.12
CA GLY A 260 3.29 -15.75 -20.86
C GLY A 260 3.85 -17.16 -20.90
N ASP A 261 5.14 -17.29 -20.65
CA ASP A 261 5.82 -18.59 -20.63
C ASP A 261 5.94 -19.17 -19.22
N ARG A 262 6.43 -20.41 -19.13
CA ARG A 262 6.65 -21.11 -17.86
C ARG A 262 7.55 -20.30 -16.89
N ASP A 263 8.51 -19.55 -17.42
CA ASP A 263 9.46 -18.76 -16.63
C ASP A 263 8.94 -17.35 -16.29
N ALA A 264 7.77 -16.95 -16.80
CA ALA A 264 7.23 -15.60 -16.60
C ALA A 264 7.05 -15.25 -15.12
N PHE A 265 6.83 -16.24 -14.26
CA PHE A 265 6.75 -16.01 -12.82
C PHE A 265 8.07 -15.48 -12.22
N ALA A 266 9.22 -15.95 -12.71
CA ALA A 266 10.54 -15.57 -12.19
C ALA A 266 11.13 -14.35 -12.91
N SER A 267 10.98 -14.28 -14.24
CA SER A 267 11.68 -13.30 -15.09
C SER A 267 10.91 -12.01 -15.35
N CYS A 268 9.59 -11.99 -15.12
CA CYS A 268 8.78 -10.80 -15.38
C CYS A 268 9.13 -9.65 -14.45
N CYS A 269 9.15 -8.43 -14.99
CA CYS A 269 9.43 -7.17 -14.28
C CYS A 269 8.31 -6.13 -14.45
N ASN A 270 7.09 -6.55 -14.84
CA ASN A 270 5.99 -5.64 -15.09
C ASN A 270 5.36 -5.10 -13.79
N VAL A 271 5.85 -3.93 -13.35
CA VAL A 271 5.37 -3.21 -12.16
C VAL A 271 3.88 -2.83 -12.24
N ALA A 272 3.33 -2.64 -13.45
CA ALA A 272 1.92 -2.30 -13.62
C ALA A 272 0.98 -3.50 -13.45
N CYS A 273 1.50 -4.73 -13.53
CA CYS A 273 0.71 -5.95 -13.39
C CYS A 273 0.29 -6.19 -11.92
N ARG A 274 -1.00 -6.43 -11.68
CA ARG A 274 -1.51 -6.73 -10.33
C ARG A 274 -0.97 -8.07 -9.81
N VAL A 275 -1.02 -9.11 -10.64
CA VAL A 275 -0.53 -10.47 -10.31
C VAL A 275 0.93 -10.42 -9.88
N TRP A 276 1.75 -9.69 -10.62
CA TRP A 276 3.18 -9.51 -10.32
C TRP A 276 3.41 -8.85 -8.96
N ASN A 277 2.66 -7.79 -8.62
CA ASN A 277 2.77 -7.13 -7.31
C ASN A 277 2.36 -8.07 -6.16
N HIS A 278 1.29 -8.85 -6.35
CA HIS A 278 0.84 -9.83 -5.35
C HIS A 278 1.86 -10.97 -5.16
N ALA A 279 2.46 -11.47 -6.24
CA ALA A 279 3.50 -12.50 -6.17
C ALA A 279 4.70 -11.99 -5.36
N ARG A 280 5.16 -10.76 -5.64
CA ARG A 280 6.24 -10.12 -4.91
C ARG A 280 5.90 -9.80 -3.45
N ALA A 281 4.62 -9.62 -3.09
CA ALA A 281 4.20 -9.47 -1.70
C ALA A 281 4.18 -10.82 -0.96
N LEU A 282 3.74 -11.90 -1.61
CA LEU A 282 3.75 -13.24 -1.01
C LEU A 282 5.15 -13.79 -0.79
N GLU A 283 6.12 -13.47 -1.65
CA GLU A 283 7.53 -13.79 -1.42
C GLU A 283 8.04 -13.19 -0.10
N THR A 284 7.62 -11.98 0.26
CA THR A 284 7.98 -11.39 1.56
C THR A 284 7.26 -12.07 2.72
N ASP A 285 6.02 -12.50 2.54
CA ASP A 285 5.28 -13.20 3.60
C ASP A 285 5.85 -14.60 3.88
N LYS A 286 6.37 -15.29 2.85
CA LYS A 286 7.04 -16.59 2.98
C LYS A 286 8.27 -16.54 3.88
N VAL A 287 8.96 -15.40 3.89
CA VAL A 287 10.12 -15.14 4.75
C VAL A 287 9.69 -14.89 6.21
N THR A 288 8.42 -14.53 6.43
CA THR A 288 7.86 -14.23 7.76
C THR A 288 7.08 -15.38 8.42
N LEU A 289 6.56 -16.33 7.64
CA LEU A 289 5.93 -17.58 8.11
C LEU A 289 6.98 -18.54 8.67
#